data_AF-A9XBF3-F1
#
_entry.id   AF-A9XBF3-F1
#
_cell.length_a   1.000
_cell.length_b   1.000
_cell.length_c   1.000
_cell.angle_alpha   90.00
_cell.angle_beta   90.00
_cell.angle_gamma   90.00
#
_symmetry.space_group_name_H-M   'P 1'
#
loop_
_entity.id
_entity.type
_entity.pdbx_description
1 polymer ?
#
loop_
_entity_poly.entity_id
_entity_poly.type
_entity_poly.pdbx_seq_one_letter_code
_entity_poly.pdbx_strand_id
1 'polypeptide(L)'
;MSRRVFDSTILLLLVTTMCCDTCGATVAKENDGKSDLRSAEELQWVDLFVPQTTPVLPEGGGTPGTKRDAFVSPSLVSAGGVLAAFARGEIDAQYAVDGKLIKPTSSAVVAEYIDSSWDWFTLVEKVSESTWKAYTVLSKAEGKGNLDVVLSPTTTMKGNKVFLLVGSYDMLNESGIWKRDSPDLKLVVGEVTKPSAGGEPSGWITWGTPTSLNQTTLKIPKAGLKDFYSSGGSGVVMEDGTIVFPVIAFNAGNAGFSTTIYSTDDGANWMLSNGTPP
;
A
#
# COMPACT_ATOMS: atom_id res chain seq x y z
N MET A 1 -29.83 34.62 24.60
CA MET A 1 -30.84 33.72 24.01
C MET A 1 -30.22 33.00 22.82
N SER A 2 -30.25 31.67 22.89
CA SER A 2 -29.96 30.63 21.89
C SER A 2 -28.95 30.92 20.77
N ARG A 3 -27.70 30.48 20.99
CA ARG A 3 -26.76 30.18 19.90
C ARG A 3 -26.92 28.70 19.57
N ARG A 4 -27.28 28.42 18.32
CA ARG A 4 -27.41 27.06 17.78
C ARG A 4 -26.04 26.40 17.81
N VAL A 5 -25.94 25.32 18.57
CA VAL A 5 -24.84 24.35 18.49
C VAL A 5 -25.15 23.53 17.25
N PHE A 6 -24.37 23.70 16.18
CA PHE A 6 -24.46 22.81 15.04
C PHE A 6 -23.75 21.50 15.41
N ASP A 7 -24.52 20.41 15.35
CA ASP A 7 -24.11 19.04 15.63
C ASP A 7 -22.93 18.62 14.74
N SER A 8 -21.72 18.68 15.30
CA SER A 8 -20.48 18.18 14.68
C SER A 8 -20.43 16.64 14.62
N THR A 9 -21.42 15.95 15.18
CA THR A 9 -21.58 14.49 15.15
C THR A 9 -22.14 13.97 13.82
N ILE A 10 -22.78 14.82 13.00
CA ILE A 10 -23.36 14.40 11.72
C ILE A 10 -22.30 14.34 10.60
N LEU A 11 -21.25 15.18 10.65
CA LEU A 11 -20.17 15.15 9.64
C LEU A 11 -19.24 13.94 9.79
N LEU A 12 -19.06 13.42 11.01
CA LEU A 12 -18.23 12.24 11.26
C LEU A 12 -18.90 10.91 10.86
N LEU A 13 -20.23 10.91 10.72
CA LEU A 13 -21.02 9.75 10.27
C LEU A 13 -21.15 9.65 8.74
N LEU A 14 -20.86 10.75 8.02
CA LEU A 14 -20.93 10.81 6.56
C LEU A 14 -19.70 10.19 5.87
N VAL A 15 -18.57 10.07 6.56
CA VAL A 15 -17.34 9.44 5.98
C VAL A 15 -17.36 7.91 6.16
N THR A 16 -18.17 7.37 7.06
CA THR A 16 -18.19 5.93 7.39
C THR A 16 -19.33 5.14 6.73
N THR A 17 -20.19 5.76 5.92
CA THR A 17 -21.40 5.10 5.38
C THR A 17 -21.55 5.16 3.85
N MET A 18 -20.55 5.67 3.11
CA MET A 18 -20.62 5.77 1.64
C MET A 18 -19.77 4.75 0.85
N CYS A 19 -19.28 3.67 1.48
CA CYS A 19 -18.57 2.59 0.77
C CYS A 19 -18.96 1.19 1.27
N CYS A 20 -20.23 0.98 1.61
CA CYS A 20 -20.76 -0.35 1.92
C CYS A 20 -22.03 -0.61 1.12
N ASP A 21 -21.93 -0.56 -0.20
CA ASP A 21 -22.81 -1.35 -1.05
C ASP A 21 -22.12 -2.71 -1.27
N THR A 22 -22.72 -3.73 -0.68
CA THR A 22 -22.38 -5.14 -0.91
C THR A 22 -22.71 -5.47 -2.36
N CYS A 23 -21.76 -5.28 -3.28
CA CYS A 23 -21.85 -5.84 -4.62
C CYS A 23 -21.65 -7.36 -4.55
N GLY A 24 -22.71 -8.08 -4.23
CA GLY A 24 -22.83 -9.48 -4.64
C GLY A 24 -22.88 -9.50 -6.16
N ALA A 25 -21.85 -10.06 -6.80
CA ALA A 25 -21.81 -10.19 -8.25
C ALA A 25 -22.79 -11.29 -8.69
N THR A 26 -24.00 -10.88 -9.10
CA THR A 26 -24.86 -11.70 -9.96
C THR A 26 -24.47 -11.45 -11.41
N VAL A 27 -24.26 -12.53 -12.17
CA VAL A 27 -24.00 -12.49 -13.61
C VAL A 27 -25.12 -11.71 -14.29
N ALA A 28 -24.77 -10.57 -14.92
CA ALA A 28 -25.70 -9.80 -15.72
C ALA A 28 -26.02 -10.61 -16.99
N LYS A 29 -27.25 -11.15 -17.08
CA LYS A 29 -27.80 -11.58 -18.37
C LYS A 29 -28.15 -10.33 -19.16
N GLU A 30 -27.49 -10.14 -20.29
CA GLU A 30 -27.85 -9.12 -21.28
C GLU A 30 -29.32 -9.28 -21.70
N ASN A 31 -30.07 -8.17 -21.67
CA ASN A 31 -31.36 -8.08 -22.33
C ASN A 31 -31.12 -7.72 -23.79
N ASP A 32 -31.69 -8.52 -24.69
CA ASP A 32 -31.72 -8.31 -26.13
C ASP A 32 -32.21 -6.90 -26.49
N GLY A 33 -31.36 -6.10 -27.15
CA GLY A 33 -31.81 -4.81 -27.64
C GLY A 33 -30.74 -3.85 -28.15
N LYS A 34 -30.06 -4.21 -29.24
CA LYS A 34 -29.48 -3.27 -30.21
C LYS A 34 -28.57 -2.18 -29.62
N SER A 35 -27.32 -2.54 -29.33
CA SER A 35 -26.22 -1.60 -29.31
C SER A 35 -25.09 -2.12 -30.20
N ASP A 36 -24.70 -1.33 -31.20
CA ASP A 36 -23.59 -1.61 -32.12
C ASP A 36 -22.20 -1.50 -31.44
N LEU A 37 -22.12 -1.73 -30.12
CA LEU A 37 -20.87 -1.93 -29.39
C LEU A 37 -20.46 -3.39 -29.57
N ARG A 38 -19.85 -3.65 -30.74
CA ARG A 38 -19.18 -4.90 -31.08
C ARG A 38 -18.49 -5.49 -29.86
N SER A 39 -19.01 -6.62 -29.39
CA SER A 39 -18.29 -7.71 -28.73
C SER A 39 -17.08 -7.23 -27.93
N ALA A 40 -17.30 -6.72 -26.70
CA ALA A 40 -16.23 -6.76 -25.72
C ALA A 40 -15.86 -8.25 -25.58
N GLU A 41 -14.71 -8.64 -26.14
CA GLU A 41 -14.05 -9.87 -25.69
C GLU A 41 -14.11 -9.84 -24.17
N GLU A 42 -14.63 -10.90 -23.53
CA GLU A 42 -14.69 -10.99 -22.09
C GLU A 42 -13.30 -10.62 -21.54
N LEU A 43 -13.21 -9.48 -20.86
CA LEU A 43 -11.97 -9.04 -20.24
C LEU A 43 -11.48 -10.22 -19.39
N GLN A 44 -10.22 -10.61 -19.55
CA GLN A 44 -9.66 -11.70 -18.77
C GLN A 44 -9.02 -11.11 -17.50
N TRP A 45 -9.30 -11.69 -16.34
CA TRP A 45 -8.74 -11.26 -15.06
C TRP A 45 -8.36 -12.46 -14.19
N VAL A 46 -7.44 -12.23 -13.26
CA VAL A 46 -7.00 -13.20 -12.25
C VAL A 46 -6.89 -12.47 -10.93
N ASP A 47 -7.39 -13.09 -9.86
CA ASP A 47 -7.32 -12.53 -8.52
C ASP A 47 -5.99 -12.92 -7.86
N LEU A 48 -5.14 -11.92 -7.65
CA LEU A 48 -3.86 -12.10 -6.94
C LEU A 48 -4.09 -12.17 -5.42
N PHE A 49 -4.71 -11.11 -4.89
CA PHE A 49 -4.93 -10.93 -3.45
C PHE A 49 -6.38 -11.17 -3.06
N VAL A 50 -6.69 -12.37 -2.57
CA VAL A 50 -8.03 -12.78 -2.14
C VAL A 50 -8.10 -12.84 -0.61
N PRO A 51 -8.92 -12.01 0.06
CA PRO A 51 -9.10 -12.05 1.51
C PRO A 51 -9.46 -13.46 2.01
N GLN A 52 -8.95 -13.83 3.19
CA GLN A 52 -9.12 -15.16 3.79
C GLN A 52 -8.62 -16.37 2.96
N THR A 53 -8.02 -16.13 1.79
CA THR A 53 -7.62 -17.19 0.85
C THR A 53 -6.13 -17.11 0.53
N THR A 54 -5.63 -15.97 0.04
CA THR A 54 -4.21 -15.79 -0.31
C THR A 54 -3.33 -15.87 0.94
N PRO A 55 -2.40 -16.83 1.03
CA PRO A 55 -1.54 -16.97 2.19
C PRO A 55 -0.39 -15.96 2.13
N VAL A 56 -0.13 -15.27 3.25
CA VAL A 56 0.96 -14.31 3.38
C VAL A 56 2.06 -14.89 4.26
N LEU A 57 3.25 -15.07 3.70
CA LEU A 57 4.44 -15.50 4.43
C LEU A 57 5.23 -14.29 4.97
N PRO A 58 5.96 -14.43 6.09
CA PRO A 58 6.90 -13.41 6.53
C PRO A 58 8.09 -13.30 5.57
N GLU A 59 8.83 -12.19 5.69
CA GLU A 59 10.09 -12.00 4.98
C GLU A 59 11.10 -13.08 5.39
N GLY A 60 11.73 -13.76 4.42
CA GLY A 60 12.64 -14.90 4.68
C GLY A 60 11.95 -16.27 4.78
N GLY A 61 10.62 -16.33 4.61
CA GLY A 61 9.85 -17.57 4.61
C GLY A 61 9.43 -18.03 6.00
N GLY A 62 8.49 -18.99 6.04
CA GLY A 62 7.95 -19.52 7.29
C GLY A 62 6.55 -20.09 7.09
N THR A 63 6.25 -21.21 7.74
CA THR A 63 4.94 -21.87 7.67
C THR A 63 4.34 -22.01 9.07
N PRO A 64 3.01 -21.89 9.22
CA PRO A 64 2.03 -21.58 8.17
C PRO A 64 1.97 -20.09 7.81
N GLY A 65 1.61 -19.79 6.56
CA GLY A 65 1.29 -18.43 6.14
C GLY A 65 0.04 -17.89 6.85
N THR A 66 0.00 -16.58 7.05
CA THR A 66 -1.10 -15.90 7.73
C THR A 66 -2.11 -15.34 6.72
N LYS A 67 -3.39 -15.36 7.07
CA LYS A 67 -4.46 -14.77 6.26
C LYS A 67 -4.63 -13.28 6.58
N ARG A 68 -5.31 -12.56 5.68
CA ARG A 68 -5.68 -11.16 5.84
C ARG A 68 -7.19 -11.01 5.68
N ASP A 69 -7.76 -10.07 6.42
CA ASP A 69 -9.18 -9.74 6.39
C ASP A 69 -9.52 -8.89 5.16
N ALA A 70 -8.56 -8.09 4.68
CA ALA A 70 -8.67 -7.35 3.43
C ALA A 70 -7.30 -7.14 2.76
N PHE A 71 -7.33 -6.88 1.46
CA PHE A 71 -6.21 -6.35 0.69
C PHE A 71 -6.65 -5.08 -0.01
N VAL A 72 -5.97 -3.95 0.26
CA VAL A 72 -6.37 -2.63 -0.24
C VAL A 72 -5.16 -1.83 -0.71
N SER A 73 -5.41 -0.69 -1.37
CA SER A 73 -4.38 0.24 -1.83
C SER A 73 -3.32 -0.44 -2.71
N PRO A 74 -3.71 -1.01 -3.87
CA PRO A 74 -2.77 -1.72 -4.72
C PRO A 74 -1.70 -0.79 -5.30
N SER A 75 -0.53 -1.36 -5.56
CA SER A 75 0.56 -0.70 -6.28
C SER A 75 1.26 -1.74 -7.17
N LEU A 76 1.69 -1.34 -8.36
CA LEU A 76 2.26 -2.24 -9.35
C LEU A 76 3.50 -1.61 -9.95
N VAL A 77 4.57 -2.39 -10.06
CA VAL A 77 5.85 -1.95 -10.65
C VAL A 77 6.50 -3.09 -11.43
N SER A 78 7.14 -2.76 -12.55
CA SER A 78 7.92 -3.71 -13.34
C SER A 78 9.38 -3.29 -13.33
N ALA A 79 10.27 -4.14 -12.82
CA ALA A 79 11.71 -3.89 -12.72
C ALA A 79 12.50 -5.18 -12.91
N GLY A 80 13.62 -5.12 -13.64
CA GLY A 80 14.54 -6.26 -13.78
C GLY A 80 13.91 -7.58 -14.25
N GLY A 81 12.86 -7.53 -15.07
CA GLY A 81 12.13 -8.72 -15.53
C GLY A 81 11.16 -9.32 -14.51
N VAL A 82 10.82 -8.58 -13.46
CA VAL A 82 9.83 -8.91 -12.43
C VAL A 82 8.74 -7.87 -12.43
N LEU A 83 7.49 -8.31 -12.56
CA LEU A 83 6.32 -7.52 -12.21
C LEU A 83 5.99 -7.81 -10.74
N ALA A 84 6.08 -6.81 -9.88
CA ALA A 84 5.77 -6.92 -8.46
C ALA A 84 4.45 -6.20 -8.17
N ALA A 85 3.44 -6.97 -7.75
CA ALA A 85 2.14 -6.47 -7.31
C ALA A 85 2.16 -6.33 -5.79
N PHE A 86 1.81 -5.16 -5.28
CA PHE A 86 1.78 -4.84 -3.86
C PHE A 86 0.37 -4.53 -3.41
N ALA A 87 0.08 -4.84 -2.14
CA ALA A 87 -1.13 -4.41 -1.46
C ALA A 87 -0.84 -4.16 0.02
N ARG A 88 -1.70 -3.36 0.66
CA ARG A 88 -1.83 -3.34 2.11
C ARG A 88 -2.69 -4.52 2.53
N GLY A 89 -2.09 -5.53 3.16
CA GLY A 89 -2.82 -6.62 3.80
C GLY A 89 -3.23 -6.22 5.21
N GLU A 90 -4.53 -6.20 5.48
CA GLU A 90 -5.11 -5.76 6.75
C GLU A 90 -5.54 -6.95 7.62
N ILE A 91 -5.44 -6.75 8.94
CA ILE A 91 -6.05 -7.60 9.96
C ILE A 91 -6.94 -6.69 10.81
N ASP A 92 -8.21 -7.05 10.93
CA ASP A 92 -9.23 -6.28 11.61
C ASP A 92 -8.97 -6.17 13.12
N ALA A 93 -9.50 -5.09 13.68
CA ALA A 93 -9.50 -4.88 15.12
C ALA A 93 -10.34 -5.95 15.82
N GLN A 94 -9.88 -6.38 16.99
CA GLN A 94 -10.59 -7.33 17.83
C GLN A 94 -11.21 -6.61 19.03
N TYR A 95 -12.49 -6.90 19.30
CA TYR A 95 -13.26 -6.31 20.38
C TYR A 95 -13.76 -7.39 21.35
N ALA A 96 -13.83 -7.04 22.62
CA ALA A 96 -14.53 -7.82 23.62
C ALA A 96 -16.05 -7.70 23.44
N VAL A 97 -16.81 -8.58 24.09
CA VAL A 97 -18.28 -8.61 24.03
C VAL A 97 -18.90 -7.30 24.52
N ASP A 98 -18.24 -6.61 25.45
CA ASP A 98 -18.64 -5.30 25.99
C ASP A 98 -18.25 -4.11 25.09
N GLY A 99 -17.69 -4.38 23.90
CA GLY A 99 -17.26 -3.36 22.94
C GLY A 99 -15.88 -2.78 23.20
N LYS A 100 -15.15 -3.25 24.22
CA LYS A 100 -13.79 -2.78 24.49
C LYS A 100 -12.79 -3.29 23.45
N LEU A 101 -11.98 -2.38 22.89
CA LEU A 101 -10.92 -2.73 21.94
C LEU A 101 -9.83 -3.57 22.62
N ILE A 102 -9.65 -4.81 22.16
CA ILE A 102 -8.62 -5.75 22.62
C ILE A 102 -7.34 -5.52 21.81
N LYS A 103 -7.45 -5.56 20.49
CA LYS A 103 -6.32 -5.42 19.55
C LYS A 103 -6.71 -4.45 18.44
N PRO A 104 -5.91 -3.42 18.14
CA PRO A 104 -6.20 -2.51 17.04
C PRO A 104 -6.04 -3.22 15.69
N THR A 105 -6.61 -2.62 14.65
CA THR A 105 -6.30 -2.98 13.26
C THR A 105 -4.79 -2.93 13.07
N SER A 106 -4.27 -3.93 12.38
CA SER A 106 -2.85 -3.99 11.99
C SER A 106 -2.74 -4.23 10.51
N SER A 107 -1.61 -3.87 9.92
CA SER A 107 -1.42 -4.08 8.48
C SER A 107 0.05 -4.28 8.13
N ALA A 108 0.26 -4.91 6.98
CA ALA A 108 1.57 -5.11 6.39
C ALA A 108 1.51 -4.78 4.90
N VAL A 109 2.61 -4.31 4.33
CA VAL A 109 2.77 -4.30 2.88
C VAL A 109 3.14 -5.71 2.46
N VAL A 110 2.36 -6.26 1.55
CA VAL A 110 2.59 -7.58 0.96
C VAL A 110 2.89 -7.42 -0.52
N ALA A 111 3.62 -8.37 -1.09
CA ALA A 111 3.89 -8.43 -2.52
C ALA A 111 3.76 -9.85 -3.08
N GLU A 112 3.29 -9.91 -4.32
CA GLU A 112 3.38 -11.08 -5.19
C GLU A 112 4.28 -10.75 -6.36
N TYR A 113 5.10 -11.72 -6.77
CA TYR A 113 6.10 -11.53 -7.80
C TYR A 113 5.75 -12.38 -9.02
N ILE A 114 5.70 -11.73 -10.18
CA ILE A 114 5.30 -12.31 -11.45
C ILE A 114 6.46 -12.14 -12.42
N ASP A 115 6.76 -13.18 -13.19
CA ASP A 115 7.77 -13.07 -14.23
C ASP A 115 7.19 -12.23 -15.36
N SER A 116 7.84 -11.11 -15.71
CA SER A 116 7.31 -10.23 -16.75
C SER A 116 7.34 -10.85 -18.16
N SER A 117 7.95 -12.03 -18.32
CA SER A 117 7.96 -12.79 -19.57
C SER A 117 6.81 -13.81 -19.70
N TRP A 118 6.05 -14.05 -18.62
CA TRP A 118 4.92 -14.97 -18.67
C TRP A 118 3.81 -14.43 -19.57
N ASP A 119 3.24 -15.31 -20.38
CA ASP A 119 1.98 -15.03 -21.06
C ASP A 119 0.79 -15.16 -20.11
N TRP A 120 -0.38 -14.78 -20.60
CA TRP A 120 -1.62 -14.82 -19.83
C TRP A 120 -1.92 -16.21 -19.25
N PHE A 121 -1.77 -17.27 -20.05
CA PHE A 121 -2.08 -18.63 -19.62
C PHE A 121 -1.13 -19.13 -18.54
N THR A 122 0.16 -18.83 -18.68
CA THR A 122 1.17 -19.16 -17.68
C THR A 122 0.90 -18.44 -16.37
N LEU A 123 0.53 -17.15 -16.43
CA LEU A 123 0.15 -16.39 -15.23
C LEU A 123 -1.05 -17.02 -14.52
N VAL A 124 -2.13 -17.32 -15.23
CA VAL A 124 -3.34 -17.92 -14.66
C VAL A 124 -3.05 -19.29 -14.06
N GLU A 125 -2.27 -20.13 -14.76
CA GLU A 125 -1.83 -21.42 -14.25
C GLU A 125 -1.07 -21.24 -12.93
N LYS A 126 -0.06 -20.38 -12.91
CA LYS A 126 0.80 -20.15 -11.73
C LYS A 126 0.04 -19.61 -10.52
N VAL A 127 -0.84 -18.63 -10.71
CA VAL A 127 -1.64 -18.05 -9.62
C VAL A 127 -2.64 -19.07 -9.04
N SER A 128 -3.08 -20.03 -9.85
CA SER A 128 -3.98 -21.10 -9.41
C SER A 128 -3.27 -22.21 -8.60
N GLU A 129 -1.93 -22.27 -8.64
CA GLU A 129 -1.18 -23.29 -7.91
C GLU A 129 -1.26 -23.08 -6.39
N SER A 130 -1.35 -24.18 -5.64
CA SER A 130 -1.35 -24.13 -4.16
C SER A 130 -0.04 -23.61 -3.56
N THR A 131 1.02 -23.54 -4.37
CA THR A 131 2.33 -22.98 -4.05
C THR A 131 2.36 -21.46 -4.18
N TRP A 132 1.37 -20.83 -4.82
CA TRP A 132 1.28 -19.37 -4.93
C TRP A 132 1.06 -18.73 -3.55
N LYS A 133 1.86 -17.71 -3.24
CA LYS A 133 1.86 -16.99 -1.95
C LYS A 133 2.20 -15.52 -2.17
N ALA A 134 1.70 -14.70 -1.27
CA ALA A 134 2.19 -13.35 -1.06
C ALA A 134 3.27 -13.33 0.03
N TYR A 135 4.17 -12.35 -0.04
CA TYR A 135 5.27 -12.16 0.90
C TYR A 135 5.15 -10.83 1.60
N THR A 136 5.37 -10.83 2.91
CA THR A 136 5.46 -9.58 3.68
C THR A 136 6.74 -8.84 3.29
N VAL A 137 6.59 -7.61 2.82
CA VAL A 137 7.70 -6.69 2.51
C VAL A 137 7.98 -5.76 3.68
N LEU A 138 6.92 -5.32 4.36
CA LEU A 138 7.06 -4.43 5.51
C LEU A 138 5.95 -4.69 6.53
N SER A 139 6.31 -4.91 7.79
CA SER A 139 5.36 -5.16 8.89
C SER A 139 5.96 -4.85 10.27
N LYS A 140 5.15 -5.01 11.33
CA LYS A 140 5.61 -5.17 12.72
C LYS A 140 6.35 -6.50 12.89
N ALA A 141 7.62 -6.60 12.51
CA ALA A 141 8.40 -7.76 12.90
C ALA A 141 8.73 -7.69 14.41
N GLU A 142 8.49 -8.79 15.15
CA GLU A 142 8.91 -8.92 16.56
C GLU A 142 10.43 -8.67 16.66
N GLY A 143 10.80 -7.48 17.11
CA GLY A 143 12.18 -7.11 17.43
C GLY A 143 12.97 -6.29 16.39
N LYS A 144 12.40 -5.86 15.26
CA LYS A 144 13.12 -4.99 14.29
C LYS A 144 12.34 -3.80 13.69
N GLY A 145 11.15 -3.49 14.17
CA GLY A 145 10.47 -2.24 13.80
C GLY A 145 9.17 -2.01 14.55
N ASN A 146 8.98 -0.79 15.06
CA ASN A 146 7.72 -0.31 15.61
C ASN A 146 6.81 0.07 14.43
N LEU A 147 5.98 -0.86 13.95
CA LEU A 147 5.10 -0.64 12.80
C LEU A 147 3.76 -1.35 12.96
N ASP A 148 2.79 -0.78 13.68
CA ASP A 148 1.45 -1.39 13.75
C ASP A 148 0.65 -1.26 12.46
N VAL A 149 0.75 -0.10 11.81
CA VAL A 149 -0.01 0.23 10.61
C VAL A 149 0.88 0.80 9.54
N VAL A 150 0.74 0.27 8.32
CA VAL A 150 1.33 0.80 7.10
C VAL A 150 0.21 1.15 6.13
N LEU A 151 0.36 2.24 5.39
CA LEU A 151 -0.66 2.84 4.56
C LEU A 151 -0.14 3.04 3.14
N SER A 152 -1.04 2.86 2.18
CA SER A 152 -0.91 3.37 0.81
C SER A 152 0.45 3.07 0.18
N PRO A 153 0.84 1.80 0.00
CA PRO A 153 2.09 1.47 -0.67
C PRO A 153 2.14 2.18 -2.02
N THR A 154 3.23 2.90 -2.25
CA THR A 154 3.45 3.68 -3.48
C THR A 154 4.79 3.27 -4.04
N THR A 155 4.83 2.73 -5.25
CA THR A 155 6.04 2.16 -5.82
C THR A 155 6.49 2.88 -7.07
N THR A 156 7.80 2.88 -7.31
CA THR A 156 8.40 3.24 -8.60
C THR A 156 9.72 2.47 -8.75
N MET A 157 10.34 2.54 -9.92
CA MET A 157 11.61 1.84 -10.17
C MET A 157 12.61 2.72 -10.90
N LYS A 158 13.89 2.45 -10.65
CA LYS A 158 14.99 3.00 -11.44
C LYS A 158 16.02 1.89 -11.67
N GLY A 159 16.16 1.46 -12.92
CA GLY A 159 16.95 0.27 -13.26
C GLY A 159 16.37 -1.00 -12.62
N ASN A 160 17.20 -1.74 -11.88
CA ASN A 160 16.78 -2.95 -11.16
C ASN A 160 16.36 -2.68 -9.71
N LYS A 161 16.30 -1.41 -9.29
CA LYS A 161 15.86 -1.03 -7.95
C LYS A 161 14.38 -0.67 -7.96
N VAL A 162 13.65 -1.17 -6.98
CA VAL A 162 12.27 -0.80 -6.66
C VAL A 162 12.28 0.06 -5.41
N PHE A 163 11.65 1.22 -5.49
CA PHE A 163 11.47 2.13 -4.38
C PHE A 163 10.02 1.99 -3.89
N LEU A 164 9.83 1.68 -2.62
CA LEU A 164 8.54 1.54 -1.96
C LEU A 164 8.40 2.59 -0.87
N LEU A 165 7.50 3.54 -1.08
CA LEU A 165 7.12 4.57 -0.11
C LEU A 165 5.82 4.18 0.60
N VAL A 166 5.79 4.29 1.92
CA VAL A 166 4.62 3.97 2.74
C VAL A 166 4.41 5.01 3.83
N GLY A 167 3.16 5.38 4.08
CA GLY A 167 2.79 6.00 5.34
C GLY A 167 2.77 4.94 6.44
N SER A 168 3.08 5.32 7.68
CA SER A 168 3.04 4.41 8.80
C SER A 168 2.74 5.11 10.11
N TYR A 169 2.24 4.38 11.09
CA TYR A 169 2.12 4.84 12.47
C TYR A 169 2.03 3.66 13.43
N ASP A 170 2.35 3.92 14.68
CA ASP A 170 2.20 2.94 15.76
C ASP A 170 0.90 3.11 16.53
N MET A 171 0.46 2.01 17.14
CA MET A 171 -0.65 2.00 18.08
C MET A 171 -0.10 1.75 19.48
N LEU A 172 -0.11 2.80 20.31
CA LEU A 172 0.38 2.77 21.68
C LEU A 172 -0.75 2.39 22.63
N ASN A 173 -0.50 1.48 23.56
CA ASN A 173 -1.45 1.13 24.61
C ASN A 173 -1.06 1.79 25.93
N GLU A 174 -1.88 2.73 26.38
CA GLU A 174 -1.72 3.39 27.68
C GLU A 174 -2.88 2.99 28.59
N SER A 175 -2.61 2.10 29.55
CA SER A 175 -3.60 1.67 30.56
C SER A 175 -4.90 1.11 29.97
N GLY A 176 -4.81 0.40 28.85
CA GLY A 176 -5.97 -0.20 28.16
C GLY A 176 -6.68 0.74 27.18
N ILE A 177 -6.14 1.94 26.94
CA ILE A 177 -6.60 2.86 25.90
C ILE A 177 -5.56 2.87 24.78
N TRP A 178 -5.99 2.51 23.58
CA TRP A 178 -5.15 2.54 22.39
C TRP A 178 -5.14 3.95 21.79
N LYS A 179 -3.95 4.46 21.48
CA LYS A 179 -3.72 5.77 20.84
C LYS A 179 -2.83 5.59 19.62
N ARG A 180 -3.09 6.39 18.60
CA ARG A 180 -2.22 6.50 17.43
C ARG A 180 -1.01 7.37 17.76
N ASP A 181 0.20 6.90 17.43
CA ASP A 181 1.42 7.71 17.49
C ASP A 181 1.55 8.65 16.26
N SER A 182 2.54 9.54 16.27
CA SER A 182 2.82 10.42 15.15
C SER A 182 3.06 9.63 13.87
N PRO A 183 2.48 10.05 12.74
CA PRO A 183 2.71 9.39 11.48
C PRO A 183 4.17 9.55 11.03
N ASP A 184 4.66 8.53 10.34
CA ASP A 184 5.98 8.50 9.73
C ASP A 184 5.87 8.06 8.27
N LEU A 185 6.71 8.63 7.42
CA LEU A 185 6.82 8.28 6.01
C LEU A 185 8.09 7.45 5.83
N LYS A 186 7.95 6.17 5.46
CA LYS A 186 9.09 5.26 5.32
C LYS A 186 9.35 4.91 3.87
N LEU A 187 10.63 4.85 3.53
CA LEU A 187 11.12 4.36 2.25
C LEU A 187 11.84 3.02 2.47
N VAL A 188 11.52 2.05 1.63
CA VAL A 188 12.27 0.80 1.51
C VAL A 188 12.72 0.66 0.06
N VAL A 189 13.97 0.29 -0.15
CA VAL A 189 14.52 0.05 -1.49
C VAL A 189 14.79 -1.44 -1.63
N GLY A 190 14.21 -2.04 -2.65
CA GLY A 190 14.45 -3.42 -3.04
C GLY A 190 15.31 -3.49 -4.29
N GLU A 191 16.15 -4.51 -4.40
CA GLU A 191 16.92 -4.81 -5.60
C GLU A 191 16.47 -6.14 -6.19
N VAL A 192 16.19 -6.15 -7.49
CA VAL A 192 15.76 -7.36 -8.19
C VAL A 192 16.92 -8.34 -8.29
N THR A 193 16.74 -9.52 -7.69
CA THR A 193 17.73 -10.60 -7.59
C THR A 193 17.22 -11.89 -8.26
N LYS A 194 16.26 -11.77 -9.19
CA LYS A 194 15.68 -12.90 -9.92
C LYS A 194 16.78 -13.77 -10.59
N PRO A 195 16.85 -15.08 -10.27
CA PRO A 195 17.81 -16.00 -10.89
C PRO A 195 17.54 -16.20 -12.40
N SER A 196 18.60 -16.28 -13.21
CA SER A 196 18.48 -16.47 -14.67
C SER A 196 17.97 -17.86 -15.08
N ALA A 197 18.08 -18.87 -14.22
CA ALA A 197 17.70 -20.26 -14.51
C ALA A 197 16.25 -20.62 -14.14
N GLY A 198 15.44 -19.61 -13.78
CA GLY A 198 14.14 -19.83 -13.15
C GLY A 198 14.29 -20.26 -11.68
N GLY A 199 13.27 -19.94 -10.89
CA GLY A 199 13.19 -20.25 -9.47
C GLY A 199 11.79 -19.92 -8.97
N GLU A 200 11.45 -20.33 -7.74
CA GLU A 200 10.19 -19.89 -7.15
C GLU A 200 10.15 -18.36 -7.08
N PRO A 201 8.98 -17.71 -7.29
CA PRO A 201 8.85 -16.25 -7.20
C PRO A 201 9.26 -15.65 -5.85
N SER A 202 9.40 -16.49 -4.82
CA SER A 202 9.88 -16.08 -3.51
C SER A 202 11.29 -15.49 -3.58
N GLY A 203 11.46 -14.27 -3.05
CA GLY A 203 12.79 -13.64 -2.93
C GLY A 203 13.38 -13.09 -4.24
N TRP A 204 12.58 -12.85 -5.28
CA TRP A 204 13.05 -12.16 -6.49
C TRP A 204 13.40 -10.69 -6.28
N ILE A 205 12.97 -10.10 -5.17
CA ILE A 205 13.41 -8.77 -4.73
C ILE A 205 13.98 -8.91 -3.32
N THR A 206 15.23 -8.49 -3.16
CA THR A 206 15.88 -8.39 -1.85
C THR A 206 15.64 -7.00 -1.30
N TRP A 207 14.93 -6.90 -0.18
CA TRP A 207 14.58 -5.62 0.43
C TRP A 207 15.65 -5.13 1.41
N GLY A 208 15.96 -3.84 1.31
CA GLY A 208 16.84 -3.16 2.25
C GLY A 208 16.13 -2.80 3.56
N THR A 209 16.87 -2.17 4.47
CA THR A 209 16.29 -1.69 5.73
C THR A 209 15.39 -0.48 5.50
N PRO A 210 14.17 -0.45 6.07
CA PRO A 210 13.29 0.71 5.99
C PRO A 210 13.93 1.94 6.63
N THR A 211 13.88 3.07 5.93
CA THR A 211 14.40 4.37 6.39
C THR A 211 13.25 5.35 6.54
N SER A 212 13.15 6.01 7.70
CA SER A 212 12.21 7.11 7.90
C SER A 212 12.68 8.35 7.13
N LEU A 213 11.79 8.93 6.32
CA LEU A 213 12.01 10.20 5.62
C LEU A 213 11.57 11.39 6.49
N ASN A 214 11.81 11.30 7.80
CA ASN A 214 11.31 12.25 8.80
C ASN A 214 11.60 13.71 8.41
N GLN A 215 10.74 14.61 8.88
CA GLN A 215 10.61 16.05 8.62
C GLN A 215 11.92 16.87 8.56
N THR A 216 13.03 16.38 9.09
CA THR A 216 14.36 17.00 8.99
C THR A 216 15.08 16.73 7.66
N THR A 217 14.75 15.65 6.95
CA THR A 217 15.34 15.28 5.65
C THR A 217 14.64 15.98 4.50
N LEU A 218 13.31 16.00 4.52
CA LEU A 218 12.51 16.85 3.65
C LEU A 218 12.71 18.29 4.11
N LYS A 219 13.58 19.07 3.46
CA LYS A 219 13.77 20.50 3.77
C LYS A 219 12.43 21.24 3.62
N ILE A 220 11.64 21.28 4.70
CA ILE A 220 10.26 21.76 4.65
C ILE A 220 10.30 23.26 4.32
N PRO A 221 9.56 23.73 3.31
CA PRO A 221 9.31 25.15 3.13
C PRO A 221 8.62 25.71 4.38
N LYS A 222 8.67 27.03 4.58
CA LYS A 222 8.09 27.77 5.72
C LYS A 222 6.55 27.68 5.88
N ALA A 223 5.90 26.62 5.39
CA ALA A 223 4.45 26.50 5.20
C ALA A 223 3.68 25.80 6.35
N GLY A 224 4.35 25.37 7.43
CA GLY A 224 3.67 24.76 8.59
C GLY A 224 3.03 23.40 8.32
N LEU A 225 3.54 22.67 7.31
CA LEU A 225 3.20 21.26 7.05
C LEU A 225 3.90 20.38 8.10
N LYS A 226 3.17 19.37 8.58
CA LYS A 226 3.60 18.50 9.67
C LYS A 226 3.53 17.05 9.22
N ASP A 227 2.34 16.53 8.93
CA ASP A 227 2.18 15.09 8.72
C ASP A 227 2.19 14.78 7.21
N PHE A 228 2.89 13.71 6.82
CA PHE A 228 3.01 13.28 5.42
C PHE A 228 2.60 11.81 5.29
N TYR A 229 1.81 11.53 4.26
CA TYR A 229 1.37 10.19 3.90
C TYR A 229 1.66 9.95 2.42
N SER A 230 2.01 8.71 2.07
CA SER A 230 2.04 8.28 0.68
C SER A 230 0.60 8.28 0.11
N SER A 231 0.44 8.66 -1.16
CA SER A 231 -0.89 8.72 -1.78
C SER A 231 -1.43 7.36 -2.25
N GLY A 232 -0.57 6.34 -2.33
CA GLY A 232 -0.88 5.04 -2.94
C GLY A 232 -0.65 5.05 -4.45
N GLY A 233 -0.66 3.86 -5.06
CA GLY A 233 -0.46 3.70 -6.50
C GLY A 233 1.01 3.77 -6.89
N SER A 234 1.37 4.60 -7.86
CA SER A 234 2.72 4.64 -8.42
C SER A 234 3.34 6.03 -8.35
N GLY A 235 4.65 6.07 -8.05
CA GLY A 235 5.50 7.22 -8.34
C GLY A 235 6.05 7.14 -9.77
N VAL A 236 6.89 8.11 -10.14
CA VAL A 236 7.49 8.19 -11.48
C VAL A 236 8.99 8.46 -11.40
N VAL A 237 9.72 8.08 -12.45
CA VAL A 237 11.09 8.53 -12.69
C VAL A 237 11.07 9.40 -13.94
N MET A 238 11.59 10.61 -13.82
CA MET A 238 11.68 11.59 -14.90
C MET A 238 12.82 11.25 -15.88
N GLU A 239 12.85 11.93 -17.04
CA GLU A 239 13.86 11.74 -18.08
C GLU A 239 15.29 12.00 -17.59
N ASP A 240 15.48 12.95 -16.66
CA ASP A 240 16.77 13.27 -16.05
C ASP A 240 17.18 12.27 -14.94
N GLY A 241 16.34 11.26 -14.68
CA GLY A 241 16.53 10.26 -13.63
C GLY A 241 16.02 10.68 -12.25
N THR A 242 15.35 11.82 -12.10
CA THR A 242 14.74 12.25 -10.85
C THR A 242 13.60 11.31 -10.45
N ILE A 243 13.65 10.76 -9.24
CA ILE A 243 12.59 9.91 -8.68
C ILE A 243 11.58 10.80 -7.99
N VAL A 244 10.29 10.61 -8.25
CA VAL A 244 9.20 11.43 -7.69
C VAL A 244 8.09 10.56 -7.13
N PHE A 245 7.68 10.87 -5.90
CA PHE A 245 6.50 10.29 -5.29
C PHE A 245 5.42 11.34 -5.02
N PRO A 246 4.16 11.07 -5.39
CA PRO A 246 3.03 11.81 -4.87
C PRO A 246 2.83 11.52 -3.37
N VAL A 247 2.57 12.59 -2.60
CA VAL A 247 2.29 12.51 -1.17
C VAL A 247 1.14 13.45 -0.80
N ILE A 248 0.46 13.13 0.30
CA ILE A 248 -0.51 14.00 0.94
C ILE A 248 0.13 14.57 2.19
N ALA A 249 0.20 15.90 2.27
CA ALA A 249 0.73 16.62 3.41
C ALA A 249 -0.41 17.28 4.20
N PHE A 250 -0.28 17.35 5.53
CA PHE A 250 -1.26 18.00 6.40
C PHE A 250 -0.59 19.13 7.20
N ASN A 251 -1.31 20.24 7.36
CA ASN A 251 -0.89 21.32 8.25
C ASN A 251 -1.36 21.07 9.70
N ALA A 252 -0.95 21.94 10.62
CA ALA A 252 -1.36 21.86 12.03
C ALA A 252 -2.88 21.98 12.27
N GLY A 253 -3.63 22.51 11.29
CA GLY A 253 -5.09 22.58 11.31
C GLY A 253 -5.79 21.38 10.64
N ASN A 254 -5.06 20.32 10.31
CA ASN A 254 -5.54 19.12 9.62
C ASN A 254 -6.11 19.36 8.20
N ALA A 255 -5.76 20.48 7.56
CA ALA A 255 -6.05 20.66 6.14
C ALA A 255 -5.05 19.83 5.31
N GLY A 256 -5.57 19.03 4.38
CA GLY A 256 -4.77 18.18 3.49
C GLY A 256 -4.40 18.88 2.18
N PHE A 257 -3.19 18.61 1.70
CA PHE A 257 -2.62 19.17 0.47
C PHE A 257 -1.95 18.05 -0.34
N SER A 258 -2.20 18.00 -1.65
CA SER A 258 -1.44 17.17 -2.57
C SER A 258 -0.12 17.85 -2.90
N THR A 259 0.99 17.13 -2.80
CA THR A 259 2.32 17.61 -3.16
C THR A 259 3.18 16.43 -3.60
N THR A 260 4.44 16.68 -3.92
CA THR A 260 5.40 15.64 -4.30
C THR A 260 6.67 15.75 -3.48
N ILE A 261 7.28 14.59 -3.23
CA ILE A 261 8.67 14.51 -2.82
C ILE A 261 9.49 13.96 -3.96
N TYR A 262 10.75 14.37 -4.06
CA TYR A 262 11.63 13.93 -5.12
C TYR A 262 13.07 13.71 -4.63
N SER A 263 13.80 12.90 -5.39
CA SER A 263 15.22 12.63 -5.19
C SER A 263 15.95 12.70 -6.52
N THR A 264 17.04 13.48 -6.56
CA THR A 264 17.92 13.64 -7.73
C THR A 264 19.21 12.83 -7.60
N ASP A 265 19.37 12.06 -6.53
CA ASP A 265 20.58 11.32 -6.15
C ASP A 265 20.28 9.86 -5.79
N ASP A 266 19.45 9.22 -6.61
CA ASP A 266 19.12 7.79 -6.54
C ASP A 266 18.49 7.35 -5.20
N GLY A 267 17.70 8.24 -4.59
CA GLY A 267 16.97 7.99 -3.36
C GLY A 267 17.78 8.19 -2.08
N ALA A 268 19.00 8.74 -2.18
CA ALA A 268 19.85 9.01 -1.02
C ALA A 268 19.33 10.21 -0.20
N ASN A 269 18.88 11.28 -0.87
CA ASN A 269 18.25 12.44 -0.25
C ASN A 269 16.90 12.75 -0.91
N TRP A 270 15.96 13.25 -0.10
CA TRP A 270 14.60 13.57 -0.54
C TRP A 270 14.25 15.02 -0.22
N MET A 271 13.56 15.67 -1.15
CA MET A 271 13.14 17.06 -1.04
C MET A 271 11.64 17.19 -1.28
N LEU A 272 10.99 18.12 -0.59
CA LEU A 272 9.61 18.49 -0.86
C LEU A 272 9.55 19.48 -2.03
N SER A 273 8.60 19.31 -2.95
CA SER A 273 8.34 20.30 -4.00
C SER A 273 7.79 21.61 -3.42
N ASN A 274 8.22 22.74 -3.97
CA ASN A 274 7.74 24.09 -3.62
C ASN A 274 6.47 24.51 -4.39
N GLY A 275 5.74 23.56 -5.00
CA GLY A 275 4.57 23.86 -5.84
C GLY A 275 4.91 24.17 -7.30
N THR A 276 6.18 24.07 -7.68
CA THR A 276 6.62 23.91 -9.06
C THR A 276 7.10 22.47 -9.26
N PRO A 277 6.74 21.81 -10.37
CA PRO A 277 7.43 20.60 -10.80
C PRO A 277 8.95 20.87 -10.80
N PRO A 278 9.78 19.91 -10.33
CA PRO A 278 11.24 20.02 -10.42
C PRO A 278 11.73 20.36 -11.83
#